data_AF-C7FP93-F1
#
_entry.id   AF-C7FP93-F1
#
_cell.length_a   1.000
_cell.length_b   1.000
_cell.length_c   1.000
_cell.angle_alpha   90.00
_cell.angle_beta   90.00
_cell.angle_gamma   90.00
#
_symmetry.space_group_name_H-M   'P 1'
#
loop_
_entity.id
_entity.type
_entity.pdbx_description
1 polymer ?
#
loop_
_entity_poly.entity_id
_entity_poly.type
_entity_poly.pdbx_seq_one_letter_code
_entity_poly.pdbx_strand_id
1 'polypeptide(L)'
;MQLVSRHWVITDGENKVEEVKGPGVVGDQPILRPSESYEYTSACPLSTPVGTMQGTYQMISKSGEGFDAVIAPFTLAAPNALN
;
A
#
# COMPACT_ATOMS: atom_id res chain seq x y z
N MET A 1 14.96 2.36 -9.63
CA MET A 1 14.09 3.18 -8.76
C MET A 1 14.03 2.48 -7.43
N GLN A 2 13.90 3.20 -6.33
CA GLN A 2 13.88 2.62 -4.98
C GLN A 2 12.60 3.02 -4.28
N LEU A 3 11.93 2.06 -3.64
CA LEU A 3 10.84 2.34 -2.72
C LEU A 3 11.43 2.73 -1.37
N VAL A 4 11.07 3.92 -0.89
CA VAL A 4 11.63 4.52 0.33
C VAL A 4 10.66 4.39 1.50
N SER A 5 9.39 4.70 1.26
CA SER A 5 8.34 4.63 2.29
C SER A 5 6.99 4.32 1.66
N ARG A 6 6.05 3.95 2.54
CA ARG A 6 4.65 3.70 2.20
C ARG A 6 3.75 4.56 3.07
N HIS A 7 2.63 4.97 2.49
CA HIS A 7 1.49 5.55 3.20
C HIS A 7 0.23 4.83 2.74
N TRP A 8 -0.46 4.21 3.68
CA TRP A 8 -1.77 3.60 3.48
C TRP A 8 -2.84 4.42 4.17
N VAL A 9 -3.99 4.54 3.50
CA VAL A 9 -5.26 5.01 4.03
C VAL A 9 -6.23 3.85 3.95
N ILE A 10 -6.71 3.42 5.11
CA ILE A 10 -7.53 2.23 5.28
C ILE A 10 -8.87 2.71 5.82
N THR A 11 -9.95 2.42 5.11
CA THR A 11 -11.30 2.78 5.53
C THR A 11 -12.09 1.50 5.79
N ASP A 12 -12.59 1.32 7.00
CA ASP A 12 -13.42 0.16 7.33
C ASP A 12 -14.88 0.34 6.85
N GLY A 13 -15.71 -0.67 7.04
CA GLY A 13 -17.10 -0.69 6.61
C GLY A 13 -18.02 0.28 7.38
N GLU A 14 -17.53 0.85 8.48
CA GLU A 14 -18.22 1.88 9.28
C GLU A 14 -17.67 3.28 9.00
N ASN A 15 -16.87 3.45 7.93
CA ASN A 15 -16.18 4.67 7.54
C ASN A 15 -15.12 5.17 8.53
N LYS A 16 -14.64 4.31 9.44
CA LYS A 16 -13.49 4.65 10.28
C LYS A 16 -12.23 4.60 9.43
N VAL A 17 -11.43 5.65 9.52
CA VAL A 17 -10.18 5.79 8.76
C VAL A 17 -8.97 5.55 9.66
N GLU A 18 -8.04 4.72 9.19
CA GLU A 18 -6.72 4.51 9.76
C GLU A 18 -5.64 4.83 8.73
N GLU A 19 -4.59 5.53 9.18
CA GLU A 19 -3.41 5.81 8.36
C GLU A 19 -2.19 5.06 8.86
N VAL A 20 -1.54 4.32 7.97
CA VAL A 20 -0.29 3.60 8.26
C VAL A 20 0.82 4.20 7.43
N LYS A 21 1.84 4.76 8.08
CA LYS A 21 3.03 5.33 7.45
C LYS A 21 4.28 4.61 7.95
N GLY A 22 5.23 4.34 7.07
CA GLY A 22 6.47 3.73 7.49
C GLY A 22 7.50 3.55 6.37
N PRO A 23 8.75 3.26 6.74
CA PRO A 23 9.82 3.01 5.77
C PRO A 23 9.58 1.69 5.05
N GLY A 24 9.88 1.67 3.76
CA GLY A 24 9.87 0.47 2.95
C GLY A 24 8.51 -0.25 2.91
N VAL A 25 8.56 -1.54 2.59
CA VAL A 25 7.47 -2.51 2.63
C VAL A 25 7.99 -3.78 3.29
N VAL A 26 7.24 -4.37 4.23
CA VAL A 26 7.63 -5.60 4.97
C VAL A 26 9.05 -5.62 5.57
N GLY A 27 9.65 -4.45 5.82
CA GLY A 27 11.02 -4.31 6.33
C GLY A 27 12.08 -4.00 5.26
N ASP A 28 11.70 -4.06 3.99
CA ASP A 28 12.59 -3.88 2.84
C ASP A 28 12.38 -2.54 2.14
N GLN A 29 13.44 -2.01 1.53
CA GLN A 29 13.39 -0.89 0.59
C GLN A 29 13.87 -1.35 -0.79
N PRO A 30 13.02 -2.03 -1.57
CA PRO A 30 13.44 -2.66 -2.81
C PRO A 30 13.91 -1.66 -3.85
N ILE A 31 14.95 -2.04 -4.59
CA ILE A 31 15.46 -1.31 -5.74
C ILE A 31 15.02 -2.05 -7.01
N LEU A 32 14.12 -1.43 -7.77
CA LEU A 32 13.63 -1.92 -9.06
C LEU A 32 14.53 -1.43 -10.20
N ARG A 33 15.14 -2.35 -10.95
CA ARG A 33 15.77 -2.05 -12.24
C ARG A 33 14.71 -1.96 -13.34
N PRO A 34 15.03 -1.38 -14.51
CA PRO A 34 14.12 -1.44 -15.65
C PRO A 34 13.67 -2.87 -15.93
N SER A 35 12.36 -3.06 -16.11
CA SER A 35 11.69 -4.36 -16.32
C SER A 35 11.72 -5.33 -15.14
N GLU A 36 12.18 -4.91 -13.96
CA GLU A 36 12.13 -5.71 -12.74
C GLU A 36 10.83 -5.44 -11.97
N SER A 37 10.29 -6.49 -11.35
CA SER A 37 9.14 -6.42 -10.47
C SER A 37 9.50 -6.93 -9.08
N TYR A 38 8.90 -6.33 -8.05
CA TYR A 38 8.97 -6.81 -6.68
C TYR A 38 7.55 -7.05 -6.18
N GLU A 39 7.31 -8.23 -5.60
CA GLU A 39 6.02 -8.63 -5.06
C GLU A 39 6.18 -9.00 -3.60
N TYR A 40 5.23 -8.60 -2.78
CA TYR A 40 5.21 -8.92 -1.36
C TYR A 40 3.77 -9.04 -0.86
N THR A 41 3.60 -9.74 0.25
CA THR A 41 2.31 -9.90 0.92
C THR A 41 2.39 -9.34 2.33
N SER A 42 1.35 -8.60 2.74
CA SER A 42 1.18 -8.09 4.10
C SER A 42 -0.26 -8.28 4.55
N ALA A 43 -0.54 -8.08 5.84
CA ALA A 43 -1.86 -8.21 6.41
C ALA A 43 -2.40 -6.86 6.88
N CYS A 44 -3.71 -6.66 6.72
CA CYS A 44 -4.45 -5.52 7.24
C CYS A 44 -5.69 -6.06 7.98
N PRO A 45 -5.63 -6.20 9.31
CA PRO A 45 -6.80 -6.62 10.09
C PRO A 45 -7.84 -5.49 10.10
N LEU A 46 -9.10 -5.83 9.81
CA LEU A 46 -10.25 -4.93 9.89
C LEU A 46 -11.24 -5.42 10.94
N SER A 47 -11.93 -4.49 11.61
CA SER A 47 -13.03 -4.81 12.53
C SER A 47 -14.35 -5.10 11.81
N THR A 48 -14.44 -4.78 10.52
CA THR A 48 -15.63 -4.95 9.69
C THR A 48 -15.40 -6.01 8.59
N PRO A 49 -16.46 -6.65 8.07
CA PRO A 49 -16.34 -7.68 7.03
C PRO A 49 -15.97 -7.09 5.65
N VAL A 50 -16.09 -5.79 5.47
CA VAL A 50 -15.70 -5.06 4.25
C VAL A 50 -14.92 -3.80 4.61
N GLY A 51 -14.07 -3.33 3.71
CA GLY A 51 -13.35 -2.06 3.81
C GLY A 51 -12.65 -1.73 2.50
N THR A 52 -11.92 -0.63 2.48
CA THR A 52 -11.10 -0.20 1.34
C THR A 52 -9.69 0.17 1.79
N MET A 53 -8.74 -0.03 0.89
CA MET A 53 -7.36 0.43 1.05
C MET A 53 -6.96 1.23 -0.17
N GLN A 54 -6.24 2.31 0.06
CA GLN A 54 -5.59 3.13 -0.96
C GLN A 54 -4.31 3.72 -0.37
N GLY A 55 -3.44 4.28 -1.20
CA GLY A 55 -2.21 4.85 -0.65
C GLY A 55 -1.22 5.32 -1.69
N THR A 56 0.00 5.54 -1.22
CA THR A 56 1.15 5.92 -2.04
C THR A 56 2.41 5.20 -1.57
N TYR A 57 3.30 4.92 -2.52
CA TYR A 57 4.71 4.66 -2.23
C TYR A 57 5.53 5.88 -2.58
N GLN A 58 6.38 6.32 -1.64
CA GLN A 58 7.43 7.28 -1.98
C GLN A 58 8.55 6.54 -2.69
N MET A 59 8.80 6.94 -3.92
CA MET A 59 9.82 6.37 -4.79
C MET A 59 10.92 7.39 -5.04
N ILE A 60 12.16 6.93 -5.16
CA ILE A 60 13.30 7.74 -5.60
C ILE A 60 13.95 7.10 -6.83
N SER A 61 14.20 7.90 -7.86
CA SER A 61 14.89 7.49 -9.07
C SER A 61 16.41 7.38 -8.84
N LYS A 62 17.15 6.82 -9.80
CA LYS A 62 18.63 6.78 -9.68
C LYS A 62 19.27 8.17 -9.72
N SER A 63 18.59 9.17 -10.28
CA SER A 63 19.07 10.56 -10.29
C SER A 63 18.73 11.32 -9.01
N GLY A 64 18.06 10.69 -8.04
CA GLY A 64 17.64 11.31 -6.78
C GLY A 64 16.30 12.03 -6.85
N GLU A 65 15.62 12.01 -8.00
CA GLU A 65 14.28 12.59 -8.16
C GLU A 65 13.24 11.72 -7.46
N GLY A 66 12.46 12.33 -6.56
CA GLY A 66 11.39 11.67 -5.83
C GLY A 66 10.04 11.83 -6.52
N PHE A 67 9.20 10.80 -6.43
CA PHE A 67 7.79 10.87 -6.84
C PHE A 67 6.94 9.90 -6.02
N ASP A 68 5.63 10.07 -6.11
CA ASP A 68 4.64 9.20 -5.45
C ASP A 68 4.05 8.22 -6.47
N ALA A 69 4.23 6.93 -6.23
CA ALA A 69 3.51 5.90 -6.95
C ALA A 69 2.15 5.68 -6.27
N VAL A 70 1.08 6.08 -6.94
CA VAL A 70 -0.29 5.98 -6.43
C VAL A 70 -0.77 4.53 -6.44
N ILE A 71 -1.32 4.11 -5.31
CA ILE A 71 -2.03 2.84 -5.16
C ILE A 71 -3.52 3.16 -5.21
N ALA A 72 -4.15 2.78 -6.31
CA ALA A 72 -5.58 3.00 -6.51
C ALA A 72 -6.40 2.29 -5.41
N PRO A 73 -7.57 2.83 -5.04
CA PRO A 73 -8.44 2.19 -4.07
C PRO A 73 -8.84 0.77 -4.50
N PHE A 74 -8.75 -0.17 -3.56
CA PHE A 74 -9.25 -1.53 -3.73
C PHE A 74 -10.02 -1.98 -2.48
N THR A 75 -10.92 -2.94 -2.68
CA THR A 75 -11.82 -3.45 -1.63
C THR A 75 -11.20 -4.63 -0.90
N LEU A 76 -11.29 -4.60 0.43
CA LEU A 76 -11.10 -5.77 1.29
C LEU A 76 -12.48 -6.31 1.62
N ALA A 77 -12.70 -7.61 1.40
CA ALA A 77 -13.96 -8.27 1.72
C ALA A 77 -13.71 -9.67 2.28
N ALA A 78 -14.37 -9.99 3.38
CA ALA A 78 -14.47 -11.36 3.85
C ALA A 78 -15.23 -12.21 2.81
N PRO A 79 -14.97 -13.54 2.76
CA PRO A 79 -15.71 -14.42 1.87
C PRO A 79 -17.23 -14.24 2.05
N ASN A 80 -17.96 -14.09 0.94
CA ASN A 80 -19.41 -13.86 0.88
C ASN A 80 -19.92 -12.54 1.49
N ALA A 81 -19.04 -11.55 1.76
CA ALA A 81 -19.47 -10.24 2.24
C ALA A 81 -19.98 -9.31 1.12
N LEU A 82 -19.66 -9.64 -0.13
CA LEU A 82 -20.15 -8.95 -1.33
C LEU A 82 -20.99 -9.98 -2.12
N ASN A 83 -22.30 -9.74 -2.22
CA ASN A 83 -23.26 -10.54 -2.97
C ASN A 83 -23.73 -9.79 -4.22
#